data_AF-A0A960K0Z2-F1
#
_entry.id   AF-A0A960K0Z2-F1
#
_cell.length_a   1.000
_cell.length_b   1.000
_cell.length_c   1.000
_cell.angle_alpha   90.00
_cell.angle_beta   90.00
_cell.angle_gamma   90.00
#
_symmetry.space_group_name_H-M   'P 1'
#
loop_
_entity.id
_entity.type
_entity.pdbx_description
1 polymer ?
#
loop_
_entity_poly.entity_id
_entity_poly.type
_entity_poly.pdbx_seq_one_letter_code
_entity_poly.pdbx_strand_id
1 'polypeptide(L)'
;MKALSVKQPSANMISSGEKTIETRTWRTPYRGQVLIVSSKRPRIEPAGCAVAVATLTDCRPMTREDERAACCRVYPKAKAWVLEGIRRVEPIPVRGALGLFDCPLELGDLRWLDEASR
;
A
#
# COMPACT_ATOMS: atom_id res chain seq x y z
N MET A 1 11.03 -8.85 -0.60
CA MET A 1 9.55 -9.05 -0.56
C MET A 1 8.79 -8.36 -1.72
N LYS A 2 7.48 -8.63 -1.90
CA LYS A 2 6.65 -7.91 -2.90
C LYS A 2 6.36 -6.48 -2.46
N ALA A 3 6.29 -5.55 -3.41
CA ALA A 3 6.04 -4.14 -3.16
C ALA A 3 5.07 -3.52 -4.17
N LEU A 4 4.34 -2.49 -3.74
CA LEU A 4 3.39 -1.74 -4.55
C LEU A 4 3.64 -0.24 -4.42
N SER A 5 3.88 0.40 -5.56
CA SER A 5 4.01 1.86 -5.63
C SER A 5 2.62 2.50 -5.64
N VAL A 6 2.32 3.33 -4.65
CA VAL A 6 1.03 4.00 -4.44
C VAL A 6 1.22 5.50 -4.56
N LYS A 7 0.34 6.15 -5.34
CA LYS A 7 0.39 7.59 -5.56
C LYS A 7 0.04 8.34 -4.28
N GLN A 8 0.75 9.42 -3.96
CA GLN A 8 0.36 10.28 -2.86
C GLN A 8 -0.92 11.08 -3.17
N PRO A 9 -1.80 11.34 -2.18
CA PRO A 9 -1.68 11.04 -0.74
C PRO A 9 -2.09 9.61 -0.31
N SER A 10 -2.52 8.75 -1.24
CA SER A 10 -3.07 7.44 -0.91
C SER A 10 -2.07 6.51 -0.20
N ALA A 11 -0.77 6.64 -0.45
CA ALA A 11 0.24 5.88 0.29
C ALA A 11 0.23 6.23 1.79
N ASN A 12 0.11 7.52 2.12
CA ASN A 12 0.00 7.99 3.49
C ASN A 12 -1.32 7.54 4.14
N MET A 13 -2.44 7.57 3.39
CA MET A 13 -3.73 7.06 3.89
C MET A 13 -3.70 5.55 4.16
N ILE A 14 -2.98 4.78 3.34
CA ILE A 14 -2.77 3.35 3.63
C ILE A 14 -1.91 3.22 4.89
N SER A 15 -0.76 3.92 4.97
CA SER A 15 0.13 3.87 6.13
C SER A 15 -0.57 4.24 7.44
N SER A 16 -1.50 5.20 7.44
CA SER A 16 -2.28 5.58 8.62
C SER A 16 -3.42 4.62 8.96
N GLY A 17 -3.75 3.67 8.08
CA GLY A 17 -4.90 2.77 8.22
C GLY A 17 -6.25 3.39 7.82
N GLU A 18 -6.27 4.64 7.33
CA GLU A 18 -7.48 5.28 6.83
C GLU A 18 -8.01 4.60 5.55
N LYS A 19 -7.08 4.19 4.68
CA LYS A 19 -7.36 3.47 3.44
C LYS A 19 -6.93 2.02 3.56
N THR A 20 -7.90 1.13 3.76
CA THR A 20 -7.68 -0.33 3.87
C THR A 20 -7.97 -1.07 2.56
N ILE A 21 -8.52 -0.38 1.55
CA ILE A 21 -8.69 -0.92 0.20
C ILE A 21 -7.89 -0.08 -0.79
N GLU A 22 -6.90 -0.68 -1.44
CA GLU A 22 -6.24 -0.08 -2.60
C GLU A 22 -7.03 -0.39 -3.88
N THR A 23 -7.01 0.53 -4.85
CA THR A 23 -7.81 0.37 -6.08
C THR A 23 -6.94 0.39 -7.33
N ARG A 24 -7.10 -0.61 -8.20
CA ARG A 24 -6.39 -0.73 -9.49
C ARG A 24 -7.34 -1.16 -10.60
N THR A 25 -6.96 -0.95 -11.85
CA THR A 25 -7.73 -1.43 -13.02
C THR A 25 -7.41 -2.88 -13.40
N TRP A 26 -6.43 -3.49 -12.72
CA TRP A 26 -5.94 -4.84 -12.97
C TRP A 26 -5.95 -5.68 -11.68
N ARG A 27 -5.91 -7.00 -11.86
CA ARG A 27 -5.97 -7.98 -10.77
C ARG A 27 -4.62 -8.61 -10.54
N THR A 28 -4.38 -9.09 -9.32
CA THR A 28 -3.25 -9.97 -9.01
C THR A 28 -3.74 -11.26 -8.32
N PRO A 29 -3.16 -12.43 -8.65
CA PRO A 29 -3.40 -13.65 -7.88
C PRO A 29 -2.61 -13.66 -6.56
N TYR A 30 -1.64 -12.77 -6.39
CA TYR A 30 -0.79 -12.71 -5.20
C TYR A 30 -1.61 -12.47 -3.93
N ARG A 31 -1.27 -13.20 -2.86
CA ARG A 31 -1.76 -13.01 -1.49
C ARG A 31 -0.57 -13.12 -0.54
N GLY A 32 -0.50 -12.23 0.43
CA GLY A 32 0.64 -12.13 1.34
C GLY A 32 1.11 -10.70 1.56
N GLN A 33 2.29 -10.55 2.14
CA GLN A 33 2.82 -9.25 2.53
C GLN A 33 3.22 -8.40 1.33
N VAL A 34 2.82 -7.13 1.36
CA VAL A 34 3.18 -6.13 0.38
C VAL A 34 3.76 -4.90 1.07
N LEU A 35 4.93 -4.47 0.61
CA LEU A 35 5.54 -3.21 1.01
C LEU A 35 4.86 -2.06 0.26
N ILE A 36 4.29 -1.12 1.00
CA ILE A 36 3.66 0.08 0.44
C ILE A 36 4.74 1.12 0.22
N VAL A 37 4.94 1.51 -1.04
CA VAL A 37 5.95 2.49 -1.44
C VAL A 37 5.25 3.74 -1.94
N SER A 38 5.51 4.89 -1.31
CA SER A 38 4.99 6.18 -1.77
C SER A 38 5.63 6.58 -3.09
N SER A 39 4.83 7.04 -4.04
CA SER A 39 5.33 7.60 -5.29
C SER A 39 6.14 8.88 -5.05
N LYS A 40 7.17 9.14 -5.86
CA LYS A 40 7.91 10.42 -5.84
C LYS A 40 7.08 11.64 -6.25
N ARG A 41 5.98 11.44 -6.99
CA ARG A 41 5.13 12.52 -7.53
C ARG A 41 3.64 12.18 -7.37
N PRO A 42 2.80 13.11 -6.84
CA PRO A 42 3.17 14.42 -6.30
C PRO A 42 4.08 14.30 -5.07
N ARG A 43 4.88 15.34 -4.79
CA ARG A 43 5.85 15.33 -3.69
C ARG A 43 5.15 15.66 -2.37
N ILE A 44 4.58 14.62 -1.75
CA ILE A 44 4.03 14.67 -0.39
C ILE A 44 4.90 13.73 0.43
N GLU A 45 5.55 14.27 1.47
CA GLU A 45 6.48 13.49 2.26
C GLU A 45 5.77 12.45 3.14
N PRO A 46 6.41 11.30 3.39
CA PRO A 46 7.67 10.83 2.79
C PRO A 46 7.47 10.37 1.34
N ALA A 47 8.16 10.95 0.36
CA ALA A 47 7.97 10.65 -1.07
C ALA A 47 9.08 9.74 -1.63
N GLY A 48 8.71 8.67 -2.34
CA GLY A 48 9.69 7.72 -2.88
C GLY A 48 10.27 6.78 -1.82
N CYS A 49 9.51 6.50 -0.77
CA CYS A 49 9.92 5.67 0.35
C CYS A 49 8.95 4.51 0.57
N ALA A 50 9.44 3.40 1.11
CA ALA A 50 8.60 2.46 1.82
C ALA A 50 8.02 3.14 3.08
N VAL A 51 6.72 2.95 3.34
CA VAL A 51 6.01 3.66 4.42
C VAL A 51 5.17 2.74 5.31
N ALA A 52 4.84 1.55 4.84
CA ALA A 52 4.11 0.54 5.60
C ALA A 52 4.30 -0.85 4.98
N VAL A 53 4.02 -1.88 5.76
CA VAL A 53 3.75 -3.24 5.28
C VAL A 53 2.28 -3.53 5.52
N ALA A 54 1.62 -4.14 4.55
CA ALA A 54 0.26 -4.64 4.67
C ALA A 54 0.18 -6.09 4.15
N THR A 55 -0.87 -6.81 4.49
CA THR A 55 -1.17 -8.12 3.91
C THR A 55 -2.28 -7.95 2.86
N LEU A 56 -2.01 -8.32 1.61
CA LEU A 56 -3.03 -8.38 0.56
C LEU A 56 -3.81 -9.69 0.70
N THR A 57 -5.03 -9.61 1.24
CA THR A 57 -5.87 -10.78 1.54
C THR A 57 -6.88 -11.09 0.42
N ASP A 58 -7.31 -10.07 -0.33
CA ASP A 58 -8.20 -10.27 -1.48
C ASP A 58 -7.99 -9.27 -2.63
N CYS A 59 -8.40 -9.66 -3.84
CA CYS A 59 -8.38 -8.88 -5.06
C CYS A 59 -9.63 -9.17 -5.92
N ARG A 60 -10.68 -8.37 -5.72
CA ARG A 60 -12.01 -8.60 -6.29
C ARG A 60 -12.54 -7.36 -7.04
N PRO A 61 -13.65 -7.45 -7.81
CA PRO A 61 -14.32 -6.23 -8.30
C PRO A 61 -14.62 -5.28 -7.14
N MET A 62 -14.33 -3.99 -7.34
CA MET A 62 -14.73 -2.96 -6.38
C MET A 62 -16.24 -2.71 -6.50
N THR A 63 -16.88 -2.49 -5.36
CA THR A 63 -18.29 -2.19 -5.20
C THR A 63 -18.47 -0.83 -4.54
N ARG A 64 -19.70 -0.34 -4.42
CA ARG A 64 -19.99 0.91 -3.70
C ARG A 64 -19.72 0.82 -2.20
N GLU A 65 -19.82 -0.38 -1.63
CA GLU A 65 -19.54 -0.63 -0.21
C GLU A 65 -18.06 -0.40 0.13
N ASP A 66 -17.18 -0.56 -0.86
CA ASP A 66 -15.74 -0.38 -0.71
C ASP A 66 -15.32 1.10 -0.71
N GLU A 67 -16.18 2.03 -1.15
CA GLU A 67 -15.77 3.42 -1.41
C GLU A 67 -15.20 4.13 -0.18
N ARG A 68 -15.78 3.87 1.00
CA ARG A 68 -15.30 4.43 2.27
C ARG A 68 -13.91 3.92 2.60
N ALA A 69 -13.69 2.60 2.56
CA ALA A 69 -12.41 1.97 2.84
C ALA A 69 -11.35 2.22 1.75
N ALA A 70 -11.79 2.55 0.54
CA ALA A 70 -10.94 2.95 -0.57
C ALA A 70 -10.65 4.45 -0.62
N CYS A 71 -11.34 5.27 0.17
CA CYS A 71 -11.29 6.74 0.10
C CYS A 71 -11.53 7.28 -1.32
N CYS A 72 -12.29 6.57 -2.15
CA CYS A 72 -12.60 6.98 -3.52
C CYS A 72 -13.89 6.31 -4.02
N ARG A 73 -14.57 6.96 -4.96
CA ARG A 73 -15.76 6.39 -5.61
C ARG A 73 -15.36 5.24 -6.54
N VAL A 74 -16.25 4.26 -6.69
CA VAL A 74 -16.06 3.17 -7.66
C VAL A 74 -15.97 3.74 -9.08
N TYR A 75 -15.08 3.18 -9.89
CA TYR A 75 -14.84 3.61 -11.26
C TYR A 75 -14.75 2.41 -12.23
N PRO A 76 -14.85 2.65 -13.56
CA PRO A 76 -14.83 1.56 -14.53
C PRO A 76 -13.61 0.65 -14.37
N LYS A 77 -13.85 -0.66 -14.33
CA LYS A 77 -12.84 -1.72 -14.15
C LYS A 77 -12.10 -1.70 -12.80
N ALA A 78 -12.57 -0.92 -11.82
CA ALA A 78 -11.96 -0.88 -10.48
C ALA A 78 -11.94 -2.27 -9.83
N LYS A 79 -10.78 -2.63 -9.30
CA LYS A 79 -10.52 -3.82 -8.49
C LYS A 79 -10.13 -3.35 -7.10
N ALA A 80 -10.82 -3.87 -6.10
CA ALA A 80 -10.53 -3.67 -4.69
C ALA A 80 -9.44 -4.66 -4.28
N TRP A 81 -8.29 -4.13 -3.86
CA TRP A 81 -7.19 -4.85 -3.23
C TRP A 81 -7.34 -4.66 -1.73
N VAL A 82 -7.76 -5.71 -1.03
CA VAL A 82 -8.04 -5.68 0.41
C VAL A 82 -6.74 -5.80 1.19
N LEU A 83 -6.44 -4.79 2.00
CA LEU A 83 -5.22 -4.68 2.79
C LEU A 83 -5.55 -4.82 4.27
N GLU A 84 -4.94 -5.79 4.92
CA GLU A 84 -5.10 -6.06 6.35
C GLU A 84 -3.75 -6.01 7.08
N GLY A 85 -3.77 -5.86 8.41
CA GLY A 85 -2.55 -5.86 9.22
C GLY A 85 -1.54 -4.79 8.80
N ILE A 86 -2.02 -3.61 8.42
CA ILE A 86 -1.18 -2.46 8.05
C ILE A 86 -0.34 -2.06 9.26
N ARG A 87 0.99 -2.08 9.10
CA ARG A 87 1.96 -1.66 10.11
C ARG A 87 2.93 -0.64 9.51
N ARG A 88 3.21 0.43 10.25
CA ARG A 88 4.03 1.54 9.76
C ARG A 88 5.50 1.23 9.94
N VAL A 89 6.30 1.67 8.98
CA VAL A 89 7.77 1.58 9.05
C VAL A 89 8.40 2.96 8.99
N GLU A 90 9.58 3.11 9.56
CA GLU A 90 10.42 4.27 9.30
C GLU A 90 10.59 4.42 7.78
N PRO A 91 10.47 5.63 7.21
CA PRO A 91 10.58 5.79 5.78
C PRO A 91 11.95 5.39 5.24
N ILE A 92 11.99 4.35 4.39
CA ILE A 92 13.22 3.89 3.71
C ILE A 92 13.12 4.25 2.23
N PRO A 93 14.09 4.96 1.63
CA PRO A 93 14.07 5.25 0.20
C PRO A 93 14.01 3.97 -0.64
N VAL A 94 12.98 3.85 -1.47
CA VAL A 94 12.79 2.69 -2.37
C VAL A 94 12.46 3.19 -3.77
N ARG A 95 13.17 2.67 -4.77
CA ARG A 95 12.82 2.92 -6.17
C ARG A 95 11.52 2.17 -6.49
N GLY A 96 10.41 2.89 -6.54
CA GLY A 96 9.14 2.32 -6.99
C GLY A 96 9.19 1.88 -8.46
N ALA A 97 8.38 0.87 -8.80
CA ALA A 97 8.19 0.39 -10.16
C ALA A 97 6.69 0.24 -10.49
N LEU A 98 6.38 -0.03 -11.76
CA LEU A 98 5.02 -0.31 -12.22
C LEU A 98 4.59 -1.73 -11.78
N GLY A 99 3.30 -1.90 -11.56
CA GLY A 99 2.73 -3.18 -11.15
C GLY A 99 3.10 -3.56 -9.70
N LEU A 100 2.94 -4.85 -9.41
CA LEU A 100 3.47 -5.48 -8.19
C LEU A 100 4.88 -5.95 -8.52
N PHE A 101 5.88 -5.43 -7.81
CA PHE A 101 7.29 -5.66 -8.13
C PHE A 101 8.05 -6.31 -6.97
N ASP A 102 9.17 -6.92 -7.29
CA ASP A 102 10.09 -7.48 -6.30
C ASP A 102 11.00 -6.38 -5.74
N CYS A 103 10.99 -6.23 -4.43
CA CYS A 103 11.85 -5.32 -3.68
C CYS A 103 12.88 -6.17 -2.91
N PRO A 104 14.17 -5.78 -2.91
CA PRO A 104 15.21 -6.54 -2.21
C PRO A 104 15.11 -6.43 -0.68
N LEU A 105 14.33 -5.49 -0.15
CA LEU A 105 14.07 -5.39 1.28
C LEU A 105 13.25 -6.59 1.75
N GLU A 106 13.60 -7.12 2.90
CA GLU A 106 12.85 -8.12 3.65
C GLU A 106 12.36 -7.54 4.98
N LEU A 107 11.46 -8.25 5.68
CA LEU A 107 10.89 -7.75 6.94
C LEU A 107 11.95 -7.42 8.01
N GLY A 108 13.07 -8.14 8.01
CA GLY A 108 14.18 -7.92 8.95
C GLY A 108 14.96 -6.63 8.70
N ASP A 109 14.83 -6.02 7.52
CA ASP A 109 15.47 -4.75 7.17
C ASP A 109 14.63 -3.54 7.61
N LEU A 110 13.38 -3.77 8.05
CA LEU A 110 12.41 -2.72 8.36
C LEU A 110 12.46 -2.35 9.83
N ARG A 111 12.41 -1.05 10.11
CA ARG A 111 12.19 -0.52 11.46
C ARG A 111 10.74 -0.12 11.62
N TRP A 112 10.06 -0.69 12.61
CA TRP A 112 8.64 -0.46 12.84
C TRP A 112 8.44 0.80 13.70
N LEU A 113 7.53 1.69 13.31
CA LEU A 113 7.22 2.89 14.12
C LEU A 113 6.42 2.54 15.38
N ASP A 114 5.79 1.37 15.39
CA ASP A 114 4.84 0.95 16.41
C ASP A 114 5.54 0.32 17.65
N GLU A 115 6.86 0.15 17.61
CA GLU A 115 7.66 -0.48 18.68
C GLU A 115 8.14 0.52 19.76
N ALA A 116 7.82 1.81 19.63
CA ALA A 116 8.22 2.85 20.57
C ALA A 116 7.21 3.12 21.71
N SER A 117 6.30 2.18 22.02
CA SER A 117 5.30 2.36 23.08
C SER A 117 5.03 1.08 23.88
N ARG A 118 6.11 0.45 24.36
CA ARG A 118 6.07 -0.44 25.52
C ARG A 118 7.01 0.07 26.59
#